data_AF-A0A258L8I6-F1
#
_entry.id   AF-A0A258L8I6-F1
#
_cell.length_a   1.000
_cell.length_b   1.000
_cell.length_c   1.000
_cell.angle_alpha   90.00
_cell.angle_beta   90.00
_cell.angle_gamma   90.00
#
_symmetry.space_group_name_H-M   'P 1'
#
loop_
_entity.id
_entity.type
_entity.pdbx_description
1 polymer ?
#
loop_
_entity_poly.entity_id
_entity_poly.type
_entity_poly.pdbx_seq_one_letter_code
_entity_poly.pdbx_strand_id
1 'polypeptide(L)'
;MAPDPFTAVLPALAALGAIASIAAINWTAEERTPDRSKARRKAATAIRELETCCLGLTEIFRRFQRNPKLFAGEGAQGSSPLKFGVHGARVGPDGSRLFHQLMNDVASMLVLASQNAFDVMCAVEDGEVDAPETLYFAFGECQERLNKLIQNRATLKVAVDGGAEIAERLTQLVRELRKYRPD
;
A
#
# COMPACT_ATOMS: atom_id res chain seq x y z
N MET A 1 -11.81 -19.97 -15.69
CA MET A 1 -12.28 -19.48 -14.36
C MET A 1 -12.67 -18.02 -14.50
N ALA A 2 -13.51 -17.46 -13.61
CA ALA A 2 -13.82 -16.03 -13.56
C ALA A 2 -13.35 -15.48 -12.21
N PRO A 3 -12.05 -15.14 -12.06
CA PRO A 3 -11.52 -14.66 -10.78
C PRO A 3 -12.13 -13.31 -10.41
N ASP A 4 -12.39 -13.09 -9.12
CA ASP A 4 -12.81 -11.78 -8.63
C ASP A 4 -11.58 -10.86 -8.50
N PRO A 5 -11.47 -9.79 -9.31
CA PRO A 5 -10.33 -8.88 -9.29
C PRO A 5 -10.11 -8.21 -7.93
N PHE A 6 -11.17 -8.00 -7.14
CA PHE A 6 -11.06 -7.34 -5.85
C PHE A 6 -10.31 -8.16 -4.82
N THR A 7 -10.20 -9.49 -5.01
CA THR A 7 -9.38 -10.34 -4.16
C THR A 7 -7.89 -10.00 -4.24
N ALA A 8 -7.43 -9.38 -5.34
CA ALA A 8 -6.07 -8.86 -5.50
C ALA A 8 -5.98 -7.37 -5.20
N VAL A 9 -6.91 -6.56 -5.72
CA VAL A 9 -6.83 -5.10 -5.65
C VAL A 9 -7.04 -4.58 -4.22
N LEU A 10 -7.99 -5.14 -3.45
CA LEU A 10 -8.23 -4.68 -2.09
C LEU A 10 -7.03 -4.92 -1.16
N PRO A 11 -6.41 -6.12 -1.12
CA PRO A 11 -5.20 -6.33 -0.34
C PRO A 11 -4.01 -5.45 -0.79
N ALA A 12 -3.88 -5.15 -2.09
CA ALA A 12 -2.86 -4.23 -2.58
C ALA A 12 -3.10 -2.79 -2.09
N LEU A 13 -4.35 -2.32 -2.09
CA LEU A 13 -4.72 -1.02 -1.49
C LEU A 13 -4.50 -1.01 0.02
N ALA A 14 -4.82 -2.11 0.71
CA ALA A 14 -4.57 -2.26 2.14
C ALA A 14 -3.07 -2.20 2.47
N ALA A 15 -2.22 -2.79 1.62
CA ALA A 15 -0.77 -2.69 1.77
C ALA A 15 -0.27 -1.25 1.63
N LEU A 16 -0.82 -0.47 0.69
CA LEU A 16 -0.55 0.97 0.61
C LEU A 16 -1.06 1.72 1.86
N GLY A 17 -2.23 1.33 2.37
CA GLY A 17 -2.80 1.90 3.59
C GLY A 17 -1.93 1.68 4.81
N ALA A 18 -1.33 0.50 4.94
CA ALA A 18 -0.38 0.19 6.00
C ALA A 18 0.88 1.06 5.95
N ILE A 19 1.34 1.46 4.76
CA ILE A 19 2.46 2.40 4.62
C ILE A 19 2.00 3.83 4.91
N ALA A 20 0.82 4.21 4.41
CA ALA A 20 0.27 5.54 4.62
C ALA A 20 -0.05 5.83 6.09
N SER A 21 -0.31 4.80 6.91
CA SER A 21 -0.58 4.95 8.35
C SER A 21 0.60 5.48 9.17
N ILE A 22 1.80 5.62 8.58
CA ILE A 22 2.91 6.40 9.17
C ILE A 22 2.47 7.83 9.53
N ALA A 23 1.44 8.36 8.85
CA ALA A 23 0.79 9.62 9.20
C ALA A 23 0.29 9.69 10.66
N ALA A 24 -0.06 8.54 11.26
CA ALA A 24 -0.64 8.48 12.61
C ALA A 24 0.38 8.78 13.72
N ILE A 25 1.69 8.80 13.42
CA ILE A 25 2.74 9.08 14.41
C ILE A 25 2.55 10.45 15.07
N ASN A 26 2.03 11.44 14.32
CA ASN A 26 1.76 12.78 14.86
C ASN A 26 0.77 12.77 16.04
N TRP A 27 -0.04 11.72 16.21
CA TRP A 27 -1.06 11.65 17.27
C TRP A 27 -0.71 10.68 18.39
N THR A 28 0.21 9.72 18.18
CA THR A 28 0.60 8.75 19.22
C THR A 28 1.82 9.16 20.03
N ALA A 29 2.68 10.03 19.50
CA ALA A 29 3.91 10.46 20.17
C ALA A 29 3.68 11.27 21.48
N GLU A 30 2.50 11.87 21.65
CA GLU A 30 2.12 12.57 22.89
C GLU A 30 1.78 11.62 24.05
N GLU A 31 1.29 10.41 23.75
CA GLU A 31 0.95 9.40 24.76
C GLU A 31 2.13 8.44 24.99
N ARG A 32 3.19 8.93 25.64
CA ARG A 32 4.33 8.09 26.08
C ARG A 32 3.87 7.01 27.06
N THR A 33 3.49 5.84 26.54
CA THR A 33 3.18 4.65 27.33
C THR A 33 4.48 3.90 27.67
N PRO A 34 4.74 3.58 28.96
CA PRO A 34 6.01 3.02 29.41
C PRO A 34 6.28 1.56 28.97
N ASP A 35 5.33 0.91 28.30
CA ASP A 35 5.38 -0.52 27.92
C ASP A 35 5.38 -0.75 26.40
N ARG A 36 5.87 0.23 25.62
CA ARG A 36 5.81 0.14 24.16
C ARG A 36 6.77 -0.89 23.57
N SER A 37 6.39 -1.43 22.42
CA SER A 37 7.26 -2.26 21.60
C SER A 37 8.41 -1.42 21.04
N LYS A 38 9.65 -1.72 21.44
CA LYS A 38 10.86 -1.11 20.84
C LYS A 38 11.07 -1.61 19.42
N ALA A 39 11.66 -0.76 18.57
CA ALA A 39 12.08 -1.19 17.24
C ALA A 39 12.97 -2.44 17.34
N ARG A 40 12.56 -3.54 16.69
CA ARG A 40 13.36 -4.78 16.67
C ARG A 40 14.50 -4.73 15.65
N ARG A 41 14.44 -3.80 14.70
CA ARG A 41 15.38 -3.63 13.58
C ARG A 41 15.94 -2.20 13.57
N LYS A 42 17.16 -2.04 13.04
CA LYS A 42 17.76 -0.73 12.80
C LYS A 42 16.89 0.10 11.84
N ALA A 43 16.64 1.37 12.14
CA ALA A 43 15.85 2.28 11.30
C ALA A 43 16.29 2.27 9.83
N ALA A 44 17.60 2.25 9.58
CA ALA A 44 18.18 2.17 8.24
C ALA A 44 17.68 0.98 7.41
N THR A 45 17.58 -0.19 8.03
CA THR A 45 17.12 -1.42 7.40
C THR A 45 15.61 -1.36 7.18
N ALA A 46 14.85 -0.94 8.20
CA ALA A 46 13.40 -0.84 8.11
C ALA A 46 12.95 0.11 6.99
N ILE A 47 13.56 1.30 6.87
CA ILE A 47 13.24 2.27 5.81
C ILE A 47 13.61 1.71 4.42
N ARG A 48 14.75 1.03 4.28
CA ARG A 48 15.17 0.42 3.01
C ARG A 48 14.21 -0.68 2.57
N GLU A 49 13.78 -1.52 3.49
CA GLU A 49 12.81 -2.59 3.22
C GLU A 49 11.43 -2.01 2.92
N LEU A 50 11.03 -0.93 3.61
CA LEU A 50 9.81 -0.19 3.29
C LEU A 50 9.85 0.44 1.89
N GLU A 51 10.99 1.00 1.47
CA GLU A 51 11.19 1.51 0.11
C GLU A 51 11.04 0.37 -0.91
N THR A 52 11.58 -0.80 -0.59
CA THR A 52 11.44 -2.01 -1.43
C THR A 52 9.98 -2.45 -1.54
N CYS A 53 9.20 -2.38 -0.45
CA CYS A 53 7.75 -2.63 -0.48
C CYS A 53 7.02 -1.63 -1.37
N CYS A 54 7.34 -0.33 -1.30
CA CYS A 54 6.72 0.69 -2.15
C CYS A 54 7.00 0.44 -3.64
N LEU A 55 8.23 0.06 -3.98
CA LEU A 55 8.61 -0.29 -5.36
C LEU A 55 7.89 -1.56 -5.82
N GLY A 56 7.79 -2.58 -4.96
CA GLY A 56 7.04 -3.81 -5.23
C GLY A 56 5.56 -3.54 -5.51
N LEU A 57 4.92 -2.73 -4.66
CA LEU A 57 3.52 -2.32 -4.84
C LEU A 57 3.34 -1.48 -6.11
N THR A 58 4.26 -0.57 -6.42
CA THR A 58 4.22 0.21 -7.66
C THR A 58 4.23 -0.70 -8.89
N GLU A 59 5.09 -1.73 -8.91
CA GLU A 59 5.12 -2.70 -10.01
C GLU A 59 3.84 -3.56 -10.06
N ILE A 60 3.30 -3.97 -8.91
CA ILE A 60 2.01 -4.68 -8.84
C ILE A 60 0.89 -3.86 -9.49
N PHE A 61 0.76 -2.57 -9.12
CA PHE A 61 -0.26 -1.70 -9.70
C PHE A 61 -0.05 -1.46 -11.21
N ARG A 62 1.21 -1.31 -11.67
CA ARG A 62 1.52 -1.26 -13.11
C ARG A 62 1.12 -2.56 -13.82
N ARG A 63 1.30 -3.72 -13.19
CA ARG A 63 0.85 -5.00 -13.74
C ARG A 63 -0.67 -5.11 -13.79
N PHE A 64 -1.40 -4.57 -12.81
CA PHE A 64 -2.86 -4.45 -12.88
C PHE A 64 -3.29 -3.58 -14.07
N GLN A 65 -2.65 -2.43 -14.26
CA GLN A 65 -2.93 -1.52 -15.40
C GLN A 65 -2.62 -2.15 -16.77
N ARG A 66 -1.54 -2.94 -16.87
CA ARG A 66 -1.17 -3.69 -18.08
C ARG A 66 -2.11 -4.87 -18.38
N ASN A 67 -2.86 -5.34 -17.38
CA ASN A 67 -3.78 -6.47 -17.49
C ASN A 67 -5.21 -6.07 -17.11
N PRO A 68 -5.82 -5.08 -17.79
CA PRO A 68 -7.10 -4.51 -17.39
C PRO A 68 -8.24 -5.53 -17.41
N LYS A 69 -8.20 -6.51 -18.32
CA LYS A 69 -9.13 -7.65 -18.38
C LYS A 69 -9.21 -8.44 -17.07
N LEU A 70 -8.09 -8.52 -16.34
CA LEU A 70 -7.98 -9.28 -15.11
C LEU A 70 -8.23 -8.42 -13.86
N PHE A 71 -7.86 -7.13 -13.90
CA PHE A 71 -7.78 -6.32 -12.68
C PHE A 71 -8.42 -4.94 -12.75
N ALA A 72 -8.83 -4.45 -13.93
CA ALA A 72 -9.53 -3.17 -14.09
C ALA A 72 -10.98 -3.33 -14.61
N GLY A 73 -11.34 -4.53 -15.08
CA GLY A 73 -12.63 -4.87 -15.66
C GLY A 73 -12.76 -4.42 -17.13
N GLU A 74 -13.61 -5.13 -17.90
CA GLU A 74 -14.06 -4.70 -19.23
C GLU A 74 -15.59 -4.53 -19.24
N GLY A 75 -16.08 -3.54 -20.01
CA GLY A 75 -17.51 -3.23 -20.10
C GLY A 75 -18.14 -2.91 -18.73
N ALA A 76 -19.30 -3.50 -18.43
CA ALA A 76 -20.04 -3.27 -17.18
C ALA A 76 -19.28 -3.67 -15.90
N GLN A 77 -18.24 -4.51 -16.01
CA GLN A 77 -17.40 -4.89 -14.87
C GLN A 77 -16.45 -3.76 -14.46
N GLY A 78 -15.93 -2.99 -15.42
CA GLY A 78 -15.06 -1.85 -15.13
C GLY A 78 -15.78 -0.73 -14.39
N SER A 79 -17.10 -0.62 -14.54
CA SER A 79 -17.96 0.28 -13.77
C SER A 79 -18.44 -0.30 -12.43
N SER A 80 -18.09 -1.55 -12.11
CA SER A 80 -18.52 -2.15 -10.85
C SER A 80 -17.78 -1.49 -9.67
N PRO A 81 -18.50 -1.07 -8.63
CA PRO A 81 -17.89 -0.49 -7.43
C PRO A 81 -17.09 -1.54 -6.67
N LEU A 82 -16.11 -1.10 -5.86
CA LEU A 82 -15.38 -1.91 -4.88
C LEU A 82 -16.34 -2.72 -4.01
N LYS A 83 -16.56 -3.99 -4.36
CA LYS A 83 -17.39 -4.96 -3.63
C LYS A 83 -16.93 -6.39 -3.89
N PHE A 84 -17.06 -7.27 -2.90
CA PHE A 84 -16.79 -8.69 -3.07
C PHE A 84 -17.86 -9.40 -3.91
N GLY A 85 -17.48 -10.48 -4.58
CA GLY A 85 -18.39 -11.34 -5.35
C GLY A 85 -18.61 -10.87 -6.78
N VAL A 86 -17.79 -9.94 -7.29
CA VAL A 86 -17.83 -9.55 -8.69
C VAL A 86 -17.11 -10.62 -9.50
N HIS A 87 -17.88 -11.41 -10.25
CA HIS A 87 -17.29 -12.36 -11.18
C HIS A 87 -16.55 -11.57 -12.26
N GLY A 88 -15.22 -11.71 -12.33
CA GLY A 88 -14.42 -11.10 -13.40
C GLY A 88 -14.67 -11.74 -14.75
N ALA A 89 -13.96 -11.28 -15.77
CA ALA A 89 -14.02 -11.89 -17.10
C ALA A 89 -13.56 -13.36 -17.03
N ARG A 90 -14.16 -14.22 -17.86
CA ARG A 90 -13.65 -15.60 -17.99
C ARG A 90 -12.26 -15.57 -18.59
N VAL A 91 -11.33 -16.23 -17.92
CA VAL A 91 -9.92 -16.30 -18.34
C VAL A 91 -9.51 -17.74 -18.63
N GLY A 92 -8.63 -17.87 -19.63
CA GLY A 92 -7.95 -19.12 -19.96
C GLY A 92 -6.85 -19.47 -18.95
N PRO A 93 -6.12 -20.58 -19.18
CA PRO A 93 -5.10 -21.09 -18.26
C PRO A 93 -4.00 -20.07 -17.93
N ASP A 94 -3.50 -19.35 -18.93
CA ASP A 94 -2.43 -18.35 -18.75
C ASP A 94 -2.86 -17.18 -17.87
N GLY A 95 -4.08 -16.67 -18.09
CA GLY A 95 -4.67 -15.61 -17.26
C GLY A 95 -4.89 -16.06 -15.83
N SER A 96 -5.27 -17.33 -15.61
CA SER A 96 -5.39 -17.92 -14.27
C SER A 96 -4.04 -18.02 -13.57
N ARG A 97 -2.99 -18.42 -14.28
CA ARG A 97 -1.63 -18.52 -13.74
C ARG A 97 -1.09 -17.14 -13.35
N LEU A 98 -1.25 -16.14 -14.21
CA LEU A 98 -0.88 -14.76 -13.95
C LEU A 98 -1.64 -14.20 -12.74
N PHE A 99 -2.95 -14.47 -12.65
CA PHE A 99 -3.77 -14.04 -11.53
C PHE A 99 -3.25 -14.62 -10.20
N HIS A 100 -2.97 -15.93 -10.13
CA HIS A 100 -2.40 -16.55 -8.94
C HIS A 100 -1.01 -15.99 -8.58
N GLN A 101 -0.16 -15.75 -9.57
CA GLN A 101 1.16 -15.16 -9.34
C GLN A 101 1.04 -13.78 -8.70
N LEU A 102 0.20 -12.91 -9.27
CA LEU A 102 -0.03 -11.57 -8.73
C LEU A 102 -0.69 -11.59 -7.36
N MET A 103 -1.59 -12.52 -7.10
CA MET A 103 -2.16 -12.73 -5.75
C MET A 103 -1.09 -13.06 -4.72
N ASN A 104 -0.13 -13.92 -5.06
CA ASN A 104 0.97 -14.27 -4.16
C ASN A 104 1.92 -13.08 -3.93
N ASP A 105 2.21 -12.31 -4.98
CA ASP A 105 3.02 -11.10 -4.88
C ASP A 105 2.34 -10.09 -3.94
N VAL A 106 1.02 -9.87 -4.11
CA VAL A 106 0.21 -8.98 -3.26
C VAL A 106 0.17 -9.46 -1.81
N ALA A 107 -0.09 -10.75 -1.57
CA ALA A 107 -0.15 -11.31 -0.22
C ALA A 107 1.18 -11.11 0.53
N SER A 108 2.30 -11.34 -0.17
CA SER A 108 3.63 -11.12 0.37
C SER A 108 3.87 -9.64 0.68
N MET A 109 3.49 -8.75 -0.23
CA MET A 109 3.66 -7.31 -0.04
C MET A 109 2.79 -6.76 1.10
N LEU A 110 1.57 -7.25 1.29
CA LEU A 110 0.69 -6.82 2.39
C LEU A 110 1.34 -7.06 3.76
N VAL A 111 1.87 -8.27 3.97
CA VAL A 111 2.54 -8.62 5.23
C VAL A 111 3.80 -7.80 5.43
N LEU A 112 4.67 -7.73 4.41
CA LEU A 112 5.95 -7.02 4.51
C LEU A 112 5.76 -5.52 4.69
N ALA A 113 4.84 -4.90 3.94
CA ALA A 113 4.54 -3.47 4.06
C ALA A 113 4.05 -3.13 5.48
N SER A 114 3.16 -3.95 6.04
CA SER A 114 2.63 -3.73 7.40
C SER A 114 3.73 -3.81 8.46
N GLN A 115 4.59 -4.82 8.39
CA GLN A 115 5.70 -4.99 9.33
C GLN A 115 6.74 -3.87 9.21
N ASN A 116 7.12 -3.52 7.98
CA ASN A 116 8.13 -2.50 7.73
C ASN A 116 7.63 -1.10 8.08
N ALA A 117 6.35 -0.80 7.82
CA ALA A 117 5.74 0.47 8.21
C ALA A 117 5.71 0.59 9.74
N PHE A 118 5.29 -0.45 10.46
CA PHE A 118 5.30 -0.46 11.92
C PHE A 118 6.70 -0.25 12.51
N ASP A 119 7.71 -0.94 11.98
CA ASP A 119 9.09 -0.76 12.46
C ASP A 119 9.64 0.64 12.18
N VAL A 120 9.24 1.26 11.06
CA VAL A 120 9.56 2.67 10.78
C VAL A 120 8.85 3.60 11.75
N MET A 121 7.58 3.34 12.09
CA MET A 121 6.86 4.11 13.11
C MET A 121 7.59 4.01 14.46
N CYS A 122 7.97 2.81 14.90
CA CYS A 122 8.76 2.63 16.11
C CYS A 122 10.07 3.42 16.07
N ALA A 123 10.81 3.35 14.95
CA ALA A 123 12.08 4.07 14.78
C ALA A 123 11.93 5.60 14.88
N VAL A 124 10.86 6.15 14.29
CA VAL A 124 10.54 7.58 14.42
C VAL A 124 10.26 7.92 15.88
N GLU A 125 9.38 7.15 16.53
CA GLU A 125 9.04 7.46 17.92
C GLU A 125 10.22 7.21 18.89
N ASP A 126 11.16 6.32 18.56
CA ASP A 126 12.42 6.06 19.29
C ASP A 126 13.45 7.19 19.07
N GLY A 127 13.17 8.13 18.15
CA GLY A 127 14.07 9.24 17.81
C GLY A 127 15.21 8.85 16.87
N GLU A 128 15.18 7.66 16.28
CA GLU A 128 16.14 7.23 15.25
C GLU A 128 15.89 7.89 13.89
N VAL A 129 14.73 8.52 13.71
CA VAL A 129 14.36 9.28 12.50
C VAL A 129 13.74 10.61 12.94
N ASP A 130 14.37 11.71 12.55
CA ASP A 130 13.96 13.07 12.93
C ASP A 130 13.46 13.84 11.69
N ALA A 131 12.25 13.49 11.23
CA ALA A 131 11.63 14.11 10.07
C ALA A 131 10.61 15.18 10.46
N PRO A 132 10.45 16.25 9.65
CA PRO A 132 9.52 17.33 9.92
C PRO A 132 8.06 16.87 9.80
N GLU A 133 7.16 17.48 10.57
CA GLU A 133 5.71 17.19 10.57
C GLU A 133 5.07 17.24 9.18
N THR A 134 5.56 18.13 8.31
CA THR A 134 5.11 18.26 6.92
C THR A 134 5.23 16.96 6.13
N LEU A 135 6.22 16.11 6.46
CA LEU A 135 6.38 14.82 5.81
C LEU A 135 5.28 13.84 6.25
N TYR A 136 4.94 13.81 7.54
CA TYR A 136 3.85 12.96 8.05
C TYR A 136 2.48 13.42 7.54
N PHE A 137 2.25 14.73 7.39
CA PHE A 137 1.04 15.23 6.72
C PHE A 137 0.93 14.73 5.27
N ALA A 138 2.04 14.66 4.53
CA ALA A 138 2.03 14.13 3.17
C ALA A 138 1.72 12.60 3.12
N PHE A 139 2.12 11.82 4.13
CA PHE A 139 1.62 10.45 4.31
C PHE A 139 0.11 10.44 4.58
N GLY A 140 -0.38 11.39 5.38
CA GLY A 140 -1.80 11.56 5.70
C GLY A 140 -2.65 11.88 4.46
N GLU A 141 -2.13 12.68 3.53
CA GLU A 141 -2.77 12.93 2.23
C GLU A 141 -2.94 11.65 1.42
N CYS A 142 -1.93 10.77 1.40
CA CYS A 142 -2.03 9.46 0.76
C CYS A 142 -3.08 8.58 1.45
N GLN A 143 -3.11 8.56 2.78
CA GLN A 143 -4.13 7.83 3.55
C GLN A 143 -5.54 8.32 3.23
N GLU A 144 -5.75 9.64 3.17
CA GLU A 144 -7.03 10.24 2.85
C GLU A 144 -7.48 9.91 1.40
N ARG A 145 -6.54 9.91 0.45
CA ARG A 145 -6.81 9.46 -0.92
C ARG A 145 -7.25 7.99 -0.97
N LEU A 146 -6.60 7.11 -0.20
CA LEU A 146 -7.01 5.70 -0.09
C LEU A 146 -8.39 5.55 0.54
N ASN A 147 -8.67 6.30 1.62
CA ASN A 147 -9.98 6.33 2.26
C ASN A 147 -11.08 6.72 1.28
N LYS A 148 -10.86 7.74 0.46
CA LYS A 148 -11.81 8.17 -0.59
C LYS A 148 -12.10 7.08 -1.60
N LEU A 149 -11.13 6.25 -1.98
CA LEU A 149 -11.37 5.11 -2.87
C LEU A 149 -12.34 4.11 -2.25
N ILE A 150 -12.17 3.79 -0.97
CA ILE A 150 -13.01 2.83 -0.23
C ILE A 150 -14.40 3.41 0.04
N GLN A 151 -14.46 4.61 0.63
CA GLN A 151 -15.69 5.27 1.06
C GLN A 151 -16.62 5.56 -0.12
N ASN A 152 -16.07 6.07 -1.23
CA ASN A 152 -16.86 6.37 -2.42
C ASN A 152 -17.12 5.13 -3.29
N ARG A 153 -16.69 3.94 -2.83
CA ARG A 153 -16.80 2.68 -3.57
C ARG A 153 -16.32 2.84 -5.00
N ALA A 154 -15.10 3.37 -5.15
CA ALA A 154 -14.49 3.63 -6.44
C ALA A 154 -14.63 2.42 -7.36
N THR A 155 -14.78 2.70 -8.66
CA THR A 155 -14.80 1.63 -9.65
C THR A 155 -13.46 0.91 -9.68
N LEU A 156 -13.44 -0.33 -10.15
CA LEU A 156 -12.22 -1.12 -10.19
C LEU A 156 -11.08 -0.41 -10.94
N LYS A 157 -11.38 0.22 -12.08
CA LYS A 157 -10.41 1.04 -12.83
C LYS A 157 -9.88 2.21 -12.00
N VAL A 158 -10.76 2.98 -11.36
CA VAL A 158 -10.36 4.13 -10.53
C VAL A 158 -9.53 3.69 -9.33
N ALA A 159 -9.85 2.53 -8.74
CA ALA A 159 -9.10 1.95 -7.63
C ALA A 159 -7.67 1.54 -8.06
N VAL A 160 -7.52 0.92 -9.23
CA VAL A 160 -6.20 0.55 -9.77
C VAL A 160 -5.38 1.78 -10.15
N ASP A 161 -5.97 2.72 -10.89
CA ASP A 161 -5.26 3.93 -11.33
C ASP A 161 -4.87 4.82 -10.15
N GLY A 162 -5.80 5.05 -9.21
CA GLY A 162 -5.53 5.80 -7.99
C GLY A 162 -4.51 5.11 -7.07
N GLY A 163 -4.58 3.78 -6.95
CA GLY A 163 -3.59 3.01 -6.18
C GLY A 163 -2.17 3.12 -6.77
N ALA A 164 -2.04 3.12 -8.10
CA ALA A 164 -0.75 3.31 -8.77
C ALA A 164 -0.12 4.67 -8.43
N GLU A 165 -0.90 5.75 -8.53
CA GLU A 165 -0.45 7.10 -8.19
C GLU A 165 -0.03 7.22 -6.72
N ILE A 166 -0.80 6.60 -5.82
CA ILE A 166 -0.51 6.61 -4.38
C ILE A 166 0.77 5.81 -4.09
N ALA A 167 0.99 4.67 -4.75
CA ALA A 167 2.21 3.88 -4.61
C ALA A 167 3.46 4.66 -5.03
N GLU A 168 3.39 5.40 -6.14
CA GLU A 168 4.50 6.26 -6.59
C GLU A 168 4.76 7.41 -5.62
N ARG A 169 3.70 8.03 -5.09
CA ARG A 169 3.83 9.08 -4.08
C ARG A 169 4.44 8.57 -2.78
N LEU A 170 3.96 7.44 -2.25
CA LEU A 170 4.53 6.82 -1.05
C LEU A 170 5.99 6.43 -1.25
N THR A 171 6.38 5.97 -2.45
CA THR A 171 7.79 5.71 -2.78
C THR A 171 8.65 6.97 -2.62
N GLN A 172 8.17 8.13 -3.08
CA GLN A 172 8.88 9.40 -2.92
C GLN A 172 8.98 9.81 -1.45
N LEU A 173 7.89 9.68 -0.69
CA LEU A 173 7.85 10.04 0.73
C LEU A 173 8.80 9.17 1.58
N VAL A 174 8.86 7.86 1.32
CA VAL A 174 9.79 6.96 2.02
C VAL A 174 11.25 7.28 1.68
N ARG A 175 11.54 7.65 0.43
CA ARG A 175 12.89 8.14 0.04
C ARG A 175 13.26 9.45 0.72
N GLU A 176 12.29 10.33 0.91
CA GLU A 176 12.47 11.58 1.63
C GLU A 176 12.70 11.32 3.12
N LEU A 177 11.90 10.44 3.74
CA LEU A 177 12.05 10.01 5.13
C LEU A 177 13.46 9.48 5.43
N ARG A 178 14.04 8.72 4.48
CA ARG A 178 15.40 8.20 4.59
C ARG A 178 16.48 9.27 4.81
N LYS A 179 16.25 10.51 4.39
CA LYS A 179 17.20 11.62 4.53
C LYS A 179 17.29 12.17 5.97
N TYR A 180 16.32 11.83 6.81
CA TYR A 180 16.16 12.34 8.17
C TYR A 180 16.65 11.37 9.24
N ARG A 181 17.44 10.37 8.84
CA ARG A 181 18.12 9.48 9.77
C ARG A 181 19.46 10.10 10.18
N PRO A 182 19.83 10.13 11.47
CA PRO A 182 21.20 10.40 11.89
C PRO A 182 22.15 9.35 11.29
N ASP A 183 23.40 9.73 11.03
CA ASP A 183 24.45 8.82 10.53
C ASP A 183 24.73 7.66 11.48
#